data_AF-A0A4P0Y1Z2-F1
#
_entry.id   AF-A0A4P0Y1Z2-F1
#
_cell.length_a   1.000
_cell.length_b   1.000
_cell.length_c   1.000
_cell.angle_alpha   90.00
_cell.angle_beta   90.00
_cell.angle_gamma   90.00
#
_symmetry.space_group_name_H-M   'P 1'
#
loop_
_entity.id
_entity.type
_entity.pdbx_description
1 polymer ?
#
loop_
_entity_poly.entity_id
_entity_poly.type
_entity_poly.pdbx_seq_one_letter_code
_entity_poly.pdbx_strand_id
1 'polypeptide(L)'
;MLIVGLSAMNGFERELNNRVLAVVPHGEIEPVNQPWNNWQEALAKVQKVKGIVAAAPYINFTGLVESGSNMRAIQVKGVDPQQESQLSALPTFVQNNAWAGFKAGEQQVILGKGVADALHVKQGDWVSIMIPNADADHQLLQPKRVRLHVTGNFTAERPARS
;
A
#
# COMPACT_ATOMS: atom_id res chain seq x y z
N MET A 1 6.92 11.77 46.16
CA MET A 1 6.29 11.09 45.01
C MET A 1 6.56 11.90 43.74
N LEU A 2 6.62 11.21 42.59
CA LEU A 2 6.78 11.69 41.20
C LEU A 2 8.21 11.95 40.67
N ILE A 3 8.90 10.87 40.28
CA ILE A 3 9.79 10.83 39.11
C ILE A 3 9.51 9.52 38.33
N VAL A 4 8.25 9.33 37.90
CA VAL A 4 7.88 8.19 37.03
C VAL A 4 7.03 8.65 35.83
N GLY A 5 6.63 9.92 35.77
CA GLY A 5 5.70 10.43 34.73
C GLY A 5 6.35 10.91 33.43
N LEU A 6 7.62 11.34 33.43
CA LEU A 6 8.23 11.98 32.24
C LEU A 6 8.87 10.99 31.26
N SER A 7 9.24 9.78 31.70
CA SER A 7 9.79 8.75 30.82
C SER A 7 8.72 7.99 30.02
N ALA A 8 7.45 8.07 30.43
CA ALA A 8 6.34 7.45 29.73
C ALA A 8 5.90 8.26 28.49
N MET A 9 5.97 9.59 28.51
CA MET A 9 5.59 10.42 27.35
C MET A 9 6.57 10.27 26.18
N ASN A 10 7.88 10.34 26.43
CA ASN A 10 8.90 10.13 25.38
C ASN A 10 8.89 8.69 24.82
N GLY A 11 8.53 7.72 25.66
CA GLY A 11 8.33 6.33 25.25
C GLY A 11 7.06 6.15 24.42
N PHE A 12 5.96 6.81 24.79
CA PHE A 12 4.66 6.68 24.14
C PHE A 12 4.59 7.35 22.77
N GLU A 13 5.17 8.54 22.59
CA GLU A 13 5.32 9.15 21.25
C GLU A 13 6.17 8.29 20.33
N ARG A 14 7.25 7.70 20.86
CA ARG A 14 8.14 6.82 20.10
C ARG A 14 7.50 5.48 19.78
N GLU A 15 6.70 4.92 20.69
CA GLU A 15 5.93 3.70 20.49
C GLU A 15 4.75 3.93 19.52
N LEU A 16 4.09 5.09 19.55
CA LEU A 16 2.99 5.47 18.65
C LEU A 16 3.50 5.78 17.23
N ASN A 17 4.62 6.52 17.10
CA ASN A 17 5.33 6.67 15.82
C ASN A 17 5.74 5.30 15.26
N ASN A 18 6.19 4.37 16.11
CA ASN A 18 6.65 3.05 15.68
C ASN A 18 5.52 2.04 15.42
N ARG A 19 4.31 2.21 15.96
CA ARG A 19 3.25 1.18 15.89
C ARG A 19 2.08 1.50 14.94
N VAL A 20 1.79 2.77 14.64
CA VAL A 20 0.57 3.12 13.89
C VAL A 20 0.80 4.16 12.79
N LEU A 21 1.67 5.14 13.01
CA LEU A 21 1.87 6.24 12.05
C LEU A 21 2.81 5.94 10.89
N ALA A 22 3.54 4.81 10.93
CA ALA A 22 4.57 4.52 9.95
C ALA A 22 4.07 3.70 8.73
N VAL A 23 2.86 3.12 8.75
CA VAL A 23 2.38 2.27 7.64
C VAL A 23 1.88 3.10 6.45
N VAL A 24 1.55 4.38 6.68
CA VAL A 24 0.97 5.30 5.70
C VAL A 24 1.95 6.46 5.50
N PRO A 25 2.16 6.96 4.27
CA PRO A 25 2.95 8.17 4.05
C PRO A 25 2.38 9.34 4.86
N HIS A 26 3.27 10.23 5.33
CA HIS A 26 2.87 11.38 6.16
C HIS A 26 1.93 12.38 5.44
N GLY A 27 1.82 12.29 4.12
CA GLY A 27 0.89 13.08 3.32
C GLY A 27 0.82 12.58 1.88
N GLU A 28 -0.30 12.84 1.23
CA GLU A 28 -0.56 12.51 -0.16
C GLU A 28 -1.01 13.77 -0.90
N ILE A 29 -0.60 13.91 -2.15
CA ILE A 29 -1.04 14.99 -3.04
C ILE A 29 -1.84 14.33 -4.15
N GLU A 30 -3.12 14.67 -4.24
CA GLU A 30 -4.03 14.15 -5.26
C GLU A 30 -4.45 15.27 -6.22
N PRO A 31 -4.58 14.97 -7.52
CA PRO A 31 -5.07 15.94 -8.48
C PRO A 31 -6.58 16.14 -8.30
N VAL A 32 -7.07 17.37 -8.46
CA VAL A 32 -8.52 17.64 -8.45
C VAL A 32 -9.21 16.97 -9.64
N ASN A 33 -8.54 16.93 -10.80
CA ASN A 33 -9.03 16.31 -12.02
C ASN A 33 -8.02 15.27 -12.53
N GLN A 34 -8.49 14.08 -12.89
CA GLN A 34 -7.68 13.04 -13.52
C GLN A 34 -7.86 13.04 -15.05
N PRO A 35 -6.85 12.59 -15.83
CA PRO A 35 -5.52 12.12 -15.39
C PRO A 35 -4.53 13.27 -15.09
N TRP A 36 -3.64 13.03 -14.12
CA TRP A 36 -2.56 13.98 -13.81
C TRP A 36 -1.35 13.74 -14.71
N ASN A 37 -1.28 14.45 -15.84
CA ASN A 37 -0.24 14.21 -16.86
C ASN A 37 1.14 14.79 -16.53
N ASN A 38 1.21 15.87 -15.73
CA ASN A 38 2.46 16.57 -15.40
C ASN A 38 2.97 16.26 -13.98
N TRP A 39 2.68 15.06 -13.47
CA TRP A 39 3.05 14.66 -12.11
C TRP A 39 4.57 14.62 -11.89
N GLN A 40 5.39 14.32 -12.92
CA GLN A 40 6.86 14.29 -12.77
C GLN A 40 7.42 15.66 -12.40
N GLU A 41 6.87 16.71 -13.01
CA GLU A 41 7.30 18.09 -12.78
C GLU A 41 6.90 18.57 -11.38
N ALA A 42 5.71 18.19 -10.93
CA ALA A 42 5.26 18.43 -9.57
C ALA A 42 6.12 17.68 -8.54
N LEU A 43 6.43 16.40 -8.80
CA LEU A 43 7.30 15.60 -7.94
C LEU A 43 8.67 16.24 -7.77
N ALA A 44 9.29 16.71 -8.86
CA ALA A 44 10.58 17.39 -8.82
C ALA A 44 10.55 18.72 -8.03
N LYS A 45 9.40 19.40 -7.98
CA LYS A 45 9.20 20.61 -7.15
C LYS A 45 9.03 20.23 -5.69
N VAL A 46 8.21 19.21 -5.40
CA VAL A 46 7.95 18.70 -4.05
C VAL A 46 9.24 18.23 -3.38
N GLN A 47 10.07 17.43 -4.07
CA GLN A 47 11.33 16.93 -3.51
C GLN A 47 12.34 18.04 -3.14
N LYS A 48 12.16 19.28 -3.63
CA LYS A 48 13.01 20.44 -3.28
C LYS A 48 12.50 21.22 -2.08
N VAL A 49 11.31 20.93 -1.56
CA VAL A 49 10.73 21.64 -0.41
C VAL A 49 11.47 21.24 0.85
N LYS A 50 11.93 22.22 1.62
CA LYS A 50 12.63 22.00 2.90
C LYS A 50 11.73 21.20 3.85
N GLY A 51 12.24 20.09 4.38
CA GLY A 51 11.53 19.21 5.30
C GLY A 51 10.92 17.97 4.64
N ILE A 52 10.90 17.89 3.30
CA ILE A 52 10.50 16.68 2.59
C ILE A 52 11.70 15.73 2.52
N VAL A 53 11.57 14.56 3.14
CA VAL A 53 12.62 13.53 3.19
C VAL A 53 12.59 12.64 1.95
N ALA A 54 11.39 12.27 1.50
CA ALA A 54 11.16 11.46 0.31
C ALA A 54 9.78 11.78 -0.28
N ALA A 55 9.64 11.61 -1.60
CA ALA A 55 8.38 11.70 -2.32
C ALA A 55 8.43 10.76 -3.52
N ALA A 56 7.32 10.07 -3.80
CA ALA A 56 7.20 9.11 -4.90
C ALA A 56 5.78 9.12 -5.49
N PRO A 57 5.62 8.77 -6.77
CA PRO A 57 4.31 8.60 -7.37
C PRO A 57 3.65 7.31 -6.86
N TYR A 58 2.32 7.32 -6.78
CA TYR A 58 1.52 6.14 -6.53
C TYR A 58 0.25 6.18 -7.40
N ILE A 59 -0.39 5.02 -7.57
CA ILE A 59 -1.71 4.89 -8.17
C ILE A 59 -2.63 4.28 -7.13
N ASN A 60 -3.84 4.80 -7.00
CA ASN A 60 -4.83 4.28 -6.08
C ASN A 60 -6.16 4.09 -6.80
N PHE A 61 -6.76 2.90 -6.67
CA PHE A 61 -8.06 2.61 -7.28
C PHE A 61 -8.81 1.51 -6.53
N THR A 62 -10.14 1.53 -6.65
CA THR A 62 -10.99 0.47 -6.12
C THR A 62 -11.18 -0.62 -7.17
N GLY A 63 -11.04 -1.88 -6.76
CA GLY A 63 -11.26 -3.04 -7.62
C GLY A 63 -11.98 -4.16 -6.90
N LEU A 64 -12.38 -5.18 -7.65
CA LEU A 64 -12.88 -6.44 -7.11
C LEU A 64 -11.79 -7.50 -7.27
N VAL A 65 -11.35 -8.09 -6.17
CA VAL A 65 -10.44 -9.24 -6.20
C VAL A 65 -11.24 -10.52 -6.04
N GLU A 66 -10.91 -11.53 -6.84
CA GLU A 66 -11.56 -12.84 -6.83
C GLU A 66 -10.56 -13.99 -6.80
N SER A 67 -10.95 -15.05 -6.09
CA SER A 67 -10.30 -16.36 -6.07
C SER A 67 -11.38 -17.45 -5.96
N GLY A 68 -11.56 -18.23 -7.04
CA GLY A 68 -12.65 -19.20 -7.13
C GLY A 68 -14.02 -18.53 -6.98
N SER A 69 -14.79 -18.95 -5.98
CA SER A 69 -16.10 -18.37 -5.63
C SER A 69 -16.03 -17.18 -4.66
N ASN A 70 -14.86 -16.85 -4.12
CA ASN A 70 -14.70 -15.76 -3.17
C ASN A 70 -14.37 -14.46 -3.90
N MET A 71 -15.11 -13.39 -3.58
CA MET A 71 -14.90 -12.06 -4.17
C MET A 71 -14.99 -10.97 -3.09
N ARG A 72 -14.10 -9.98 -3.16
CA ARG A 72 -14.06 -8.83 -2.24
C ARG A 72 -13.78 -7.53 -2.98
N ALA A 73 -14.44 -6.45 -2.57
CA ALA A 73 -14.02 -5.10 -2.93
C ALA A 73 -12.76 -4.74 -2.14
N ILE A 74 -11.76 -4.21 -2.84
CA ILE A 74 -10.48 -3.80 -2.26
C ILE A 74 -10.03 -2.46 -2.81
N GLN A 75 -9.28 -1.74 -1.99
CA GLN A 75 -8.45 -0.63 -2.44
C GLN A 75 -7.09 -1.17 -2.87
N VAL A 76 -6.66 -0.83 -4.08
CA VAL A 76 -5.36 -1.24 -4.63
C VAL A 76 -4.46 -0.02 -4.74
N LYS A 77 -3.28 -0.10 -4.11
CA LYS A 77 -2.22 0.89 -4.22
C LYS A 77 -1.08 0.34 -5.07
N GLY A 78 -0.84 0.94 -6.22
CA GLY A 78 0.35 0.71 -7.04
C GLY A 78 1.48 1.63 -6.59
N VAL A 79 2.63 1.07 -6.27
CA VAL A 79 3.81 1.80 -5.77
C VAL A 79 5.08 1.36 -6.49
N ASP A 80 6.11 2.19 -6.43
CA ASP A 80 7.49 1.80 -6.72
C ASP A 80 8.09 1.15 -5.46
N PRO A 81 8.45 -0.15 -5.47
CA PRO A 81 8.92 -0.84 -4.27
C PRO A 81 10.22 -0.27 -3.67
N GLN A 82 11.09 0.30 -4.52
CA GLN A 82 12.35 0.88 -4.08
C GLN A 82 12.13 2.23 -3.41
N GLN A 83 11.25 3.05 -3.99
CA GLN A 83 10.94 4.36 -3.43
C GLN A 83 10.11 4.23 -2.15
N GLU A 84 9.07 3.39 -2.14
CA GLU A 84 8.13 3.23 -1.00
C GLU A 84 8.84 2.89 0.32
N SER A 85 9.96 2.16 0.26
CA SER A 85 10.79 1.86 1.44
C SER A 85 11.39 3.10 2.12
N GLN A 86 11.38 4.24 1.45
CA GLN A 86 11.81 5.55 1.96
C GLN A 86 10.63 6.42 2.42
N LEU A 87 9.39 6.07 2.05
CA LEU A 87 8.17 6.82 2.39
C LEU A 87 7.40 6.22 3.56
N SER A 88 7.38 4.90 3.66
CA SER A 88 6.60 4.20 4.69
C SER A 88 7.37 3.01 5.26
N ALA A 89 6.97 2.60 6.46
CA ALA A 89 7.36 1.36 7.09
C ALA A 89 6.55 0.16 6.61
N LEU A 90 5.62 0.30 5.66
CA LEU A 90 4.82 -0.80 5.11
C LEU A 90 5.68 -2.03 4.76
N PRO A 91 6.86 -1.92 4.12
CA PRO A 91 7.71 -3.06 3.82
C PRO A 91 8.08 -3.92 5.03
N THR A 92 8.16 -3.31 6.22
CA THR A 92 8.52 -3.99 7.47
C THR A 92 7.38 -4.82 8.07
N PHE A 93 6.14 -4.58 7.63
CA PHE A 93 4.95 -5.32 8.03
C PHE A 93 4.61 -6.47 7.07
N VAL A 94 5.34 -6.56 5.96
CA VAL A 94 5.22 -7.66 4.99
C VAL A 94 5.95 -8.89 5.53
N GLN A 95 5.23 -10.00 5.60
CA GLN A 95 5.75 -11.24 6.14
C GLN A 95 6.72 -11.92 5.17
N ASN A 96 7.55 -12.83 5.71
CA ASN A 96 8.43 -13.72 4.94
C ASN A 96 9.41 -13.00 3.99
N ASN A 97 9.74 -11.74 4.27
CA ASN A 97 10.59 -10.91 3.40
C ASN A 97 10.05 -10.78 1.97
N ALA A 98 8.73 -10.94 1.76
CA ALA A 98 8.14 -10.93 0.42
C ALA A 98 8.34 -9.59 -0.32
N TRP A 99 8.52 -8.49 0.41
CA TRP A 99 8.81 -7.18 -0.17
C TRP A 99 10.11 -7.15 -0.98
N ALA A 100 11.15 -7.87 -0.54
CA ALA A 100 12.44 -7.90 -1.25
C ALA A 100 12.33 -8.54 -2.66
N GLY A 101 11.34 -9.42 -2.85
CA GLY A 101 11.03 -10.03 -4.14
C GLY A 101 9.97 -9.28 -4.95
N PHE A 102 9.39 -8.21 -4.40
CA PHE A 102 8.29 -7.47 -5.03
C PHE A 102 8.81 -6.51 -6.10
N LYS A 103 8.49 -6.79 -7.37
CA LYS A 103 9.09 -6.09 -8.53
C LYS A 103 8.05 -5.64 -9.54
N ALA A 104 8.33 -4.49 -10.15
CA ALA A 104 7.53 -3.99 -11.27
C ALA A 104 7.57 -4.97 -12.46
N GLY A 105 6.44 -5.11 -13.15
CA GLY A 105 6.33 -5.94 -14.36
C GLY A 105 6.12 -7.44 -14.12
N GLU A 106 6.25 -7.94 -12.88
CA GLU A 106 6.12 -9.37 -12.57
C GLU A 106 4.68 -9.80 -12.22
N GLN A 107 3.69 -8.91 -12.39
CA GLN A 107 2.27 -9.18 -12.08
C GLN A 107 2.07 -9.75 -10.66
N GLN A 108 2.72 -9.13 -9.68
CA GLN A 108 2.70 -9.57 -8.29
C GLN A 108 1.72 -8.74 -7.46
N VAL A 109 1.24 -9.31 -6.36
CA VAL A 109 0.45 -8.60 -5.36
C VAL A 109 0.82 -9.06 -3.95
N ILE A 110 0.85 -8.11 -3.01
CA ILE A 110 0.93 -8.37 -1.59
C ILE A 110 -0.43 -8.03 -0.99
N LEU A 111 -1.06 -8.99 -0.32
CA LEU A 111 -2.41 -8.83 0.21
C LEU A 111 -2.39 -8.51 1.71
N GLY A 112 -3.29 -7.64 2.16
CA GLY A 112 -3.56 -7.53 3.59
C GLY A 112 -4.09 -8.86 4.13
N LYS A 113 -3.65 -9.26 5.33
CA LYS A 113 -3.99 -10.57 5.90
C LYS A 113 -5.50 -10.85 5.92
N GLY A 114 -6.33 -9.86 6.28
CA GLY A 114 -7.79 -10.01 6.25
C GLY A 114 -8.36 -10.28 4.86
N VAL A 115 -7.78 -9.69 3.81
CA VAL A 115 -8.18 -9.96 2.41
C VAL A 115 -7.76 -11.37 1.99
N ALA A 116 -6.52 -11.76 2.31
CA ALA A 116 -6.01 -13.10 2.01
C ALA A 116 -6.87 -14.19 2.68
N ASP A 117 -7.18 -14.01 3.97
CA ASP A 117 -8.02 -14.92 4.74
C ASP A 117 -9.45 -14.98 4.15
N ALA A 118 -10.05 -13.84 3.79
CA ALA A 118 -11.40 -13.78 3.24
C ALA A 118 -11.54 -14.35 1.81
N LEU A 119 -10.42 -14.48 1.09
CA LEU A 119 -10.34 -15.13 -0.23
C LEU A 119 -9.87 -16.59 -0.15
N HIS A 120 -9.44 -17.05 1.04
CA HIS A 120 -8.79 -18.34 1.26
C HIS A 120 -7.54 -18.56 0.39
N VAL A 121 -6.70 -17.52 0.26
CA VAL A 121 -5.45 -17.58 -0.52
C VAL A 121 -4.23 -17.42 0.37
N LYS A 122 -3.12 -18.02 -0.06
CA LYS A 122 -1.81 -17.95 0.58
C LYS A 122 -0.75 -17.46 -0.42
N GLN A 123 0.45 -17.20 0.10
CA GLN A 123 1.61 -16.93 -0.73
C GLN A 123 1.85 -18.09 -1.72
N GLY A 124 2.04 -17.76 -3.00
CA GLY A 124 2.16 -18.71 -4.10
C GLY A 124 0.88 -18.88 -4.93
N ASP A 125 -0.28 -18.43 -4.42
CA ASP A 125 -1.54 -18.54 -5.13
C ASP A 125 -1.70 -17.41 -6.17
N TRP A 126 -2.72 -17.55 -7.01
CA TRP A 126 -3.11 -16.54 -7.99
C TRP A 126 -4.49 -15.99 -7.68
N VAL A 127 -4.63 -14.68 -7.84
CA VAL A 127 -5.92 -13.98 -7.76
C VAL A 127 -6.18 -13.21 -9.05
N SER A 128 -7.44 -12.93 -9.34
CA SER A 128 -7.80 -12.00 -10.42
C SER A 128 -8.33 -10.71 -9.82
N ILE A 129 -7.87 -9.56 -10.33
CA ILE A 129 -8.44 -8.26 -10.02
C ILE A 129 -9.24 -7.79 -11.23
N MET A 130 -10.49 -7.46 -10.98
CA MET A 130 -11.39 -6.79 -11.90
C MET A 130 -11.38 -5.29 -11.59
N ILE A 131 -11.01 -4.51 -12.59
CA ILE A 131 -10.90 -3.06 -12.52
C ILE A 131 -12.07 -2.48 -13.32
N PRO A 132 -13.02 -1.78 -12.67
CA PRO A 132 -14.08 -1.07 -13.37
C PRO A 132 -13.47 -0.07 -14.34
N ASN A 133 -13.98 0.00 -15.56
CA ASN A 133 -13.57 0.99 -16.53
C ASN A 133 -14.81 1.79 -16.94
N ALA A 134 -14.70 3.11 -16.85
CA ALA A 134 -15.71 4.05 -17.31
C ALA A 134 -15.01 5.05 -18.22
N ASP A 135 -15.61 5.36 -19.36
CA ASP A 135 -15.12 6.43 -20.21
C ASP A 135 -15.59 7.81 -19.69
N ALA A 136 -15.16 8.87 -20.37
CA ALA A 136 -15.53 10.24 -20.02
C ALA A 136 -17.06 10.49 -20.07
N ASP A 137 -17.78 9.69 -20.87
CA ASP A 137 -19.24 9.75 -21.04
C ASP A 137 -20.00 8.79 -20.09
N HIS A 138 -19.31 8.24 -19.08
CA HIS A 138 -19.87 7.31 -18.08
C HIS A 138 -20.49 6.04 -18.70
N GLN A 139 -20.08 5.66 -19.91
CA GLN A 139 -20.48 4.39 -20.50
C GLN A 139 -19.76 3.25 -19.79
N LEU A 140 -20.52 2.22 -19.44
CA LEU A 140 -19.99 1.00 -18.84
C LEU A 140 -19.17 0.25 -19.90
N LEU A 141 -17.85 0.35 -19.79
CA LEU A 141 -16.93 -0.47 -20.57
C LEU A 141 -16.76 -1.83 -19.91
N GLN A 142 -16.32 -2.82 -20.71
CA GLN A 142 -15.96 -4.11 -20.15
C GLN A 142 -14.83 -3.92 -19.12
N PRO A 143 -15.00 -4.45 -17.89
CA PRO A 143 -14.00 -4.27 -16.86
C PRO A 143 -12.73 -5.01 -17.23
N LYS A 144 -11.58 -4.40 -16.94
CA LYS A 144 -10.29 -5.03 -17.21
C LYS A 144 -10.01 -6.07 -16.12
N ARG A 145 -9.75 -7.31 -16.53
CA ARG A 145 -9.35 -8.39 -15.62
C ARG A 145 -7.84 -8.62 -15.72
N VAL A 146 -7.16 -8.58 -14.59
CA VAL A 146 -5.71 -8.81 -14.49
C VAL A 146 -5.45 -9.91 -13.47
N ARG A 147 -4.69 -10.93 -13.86
CA ARG A 147 -4.27 -12.01 -12.97
C ARG A 147 -2.96 -11.63 -12.27
N LEU A 148 -2.90 -11.82 -10.96
CA LEU A 148 -1.75 -11.46 -10.13
C LEU A 148 -1.33 -12.62 -9.23
N HIS A 149 -0.02 -12.77 -9.06
CA HIS A 149 0.60 -13.76 -8.19
C HIS A 149 0.74 -13.20 -6.77
N VAL A 150 0.19 -13.91 -5.78
CA VAL A 150 0.27 -13.52 -4.38
C VAL A 150 1.67 -13.84 -3.85
N THR A 151 2.52 -12.84 -3.76
CA THR A 151 3.92 -13.02 -3.33
C THR A 151 4.10 -12.87 -1.83
N GLY A 152 3.13 -12.30 -1.13
CA GLY A 152 3.16 -12.18 0.32
C GLY A 152 1.88 -11.61 0.89
N ASN A 153 1.88 -11.48 2.21
CA ASN A 153 0.84 -10.78 2.94
C ASN A 153 1.45 -9.80 3.95
N PHE A 154 0.65 -8.82 4.37
CA PHE A 154 1.01 -7.90 5.44
C PHE A 154 -0.09 -7.81 6.48
N THR A 155 0.28 -7.45 7.70
CA THR A 155 -0.63 -7.22 8.81
C THR A 155 -0.25 -5.92 9.49
N ALA A 156 -1.23 -5.14 9.96
CA ALA A 156 -0.96 -3.92 10.73
C ALA A 156 -0.41 -4.22 12.14
N GLU A 157 -0.41 -5.50 12.56
CA GLU A 157 0.08 -5.96 13.85
C GLU A 157 1.43 -6.65 13.70
N ARG A 158 2.46 -6.23 14.44
CA ARG A 158 3.79 -6.85 14.37
C ARG A 158 3.71 -8.36 14.68
N PRO A 159 4.35 -9.25 13.91
CA PRO A 159 4.41 -10.67 14.25
C PRO A 159 5.10 -10.85 15.60
N ALA A 160 4.51 -11.67 16.47
CA ALA A 160 5.12 -12.03 17.75
C ALA A 160 6.48 -12.69 17.48
N ARG A 161 7.53 -12.23 18.16
CA ARG A 161 8.83 -12.92 18.13
C ARG A 161 8.66 -14.26 18.85
N SER A 162 8.87 -15.35 18.13
CA SER A 162 9.10 -16.69 18.69
C SER A 162 10.49 -16.77 19.31
#